data_AF-A0A945IE01-F1
#
_entry.id   AF-A0A945IE01-F1
#
_cell.length_a   1.000
_cell.length_b   1.000
_cell.length_c   1.000
_cell.angle_alpha   90.00
_cell.angle_beta   90.00
_cell.angle_gamma   90.00
#
_symmetry.space_group_name_H-M   'P 1'
#
loop_
_entity.id
_entity.type
_entity.pdbx_description
1 polymer ?
#
loop_
_entity_poly.entity_id
_entity_poly.type
_entity_poly.pdbx_seq_one_letter_code
_entity_poly.pdbx_strand_id
1 'polypeptide(L)'
;ATRSRSGDASGAKANFETAYAAAGGDTEGIYTHETFDAVNIAAAAIAAGGDLAAAIAGVGSSYDGASGNHTFDSNGDVLGTGYEVCDFAISGGTADFDCPVIWTADSGLANK
;
A
#
# COMPACT_ATOMS: atom_id res chain seq x y z
N ALA A 1 -7.35 -14.55 6.16
CA ALA A 1 -7.08 -13.72 4.99
C ALA A 1 -5.83 -12.88 5.25
N THR A 2 -5.22 -12.30 4.22
CA THR A 2 -4.15 -11.31 4.39
C THR A 2 -4.51 -10.06 3.61
N ARG A 3 -4.21 -8.88 4.16
CA ARG A 3 -4.29 -7.59 3.45
C ARG A 3 -2.98 -6.85 3.59
N SER A 4 -2.65 -5.97 2.65
CA SER A 4 -1.53 -5.06 2.86
C SER A 4 -1.76 -4.24 4.12
N ARG A 5 -0.68 -4.00 4.86
CA ARG A 5 -0.75 -3.13 6.03
C ARG A 5 -0.77 -1.69 5.55
N SER A 6 -1.69 -0.91 6.09
CA SER A 6 -1.78 0.50 5.71
C SER A 6 -0.48 1.24 6.04
N GLY A 7 -0.06 2.12 5.13
CA GLY A 7 1.00 3.09 5.40
C GLY A 7 0.66 4.02 6.56
N ASP A 8 1.70 4.65 7.11
CA ASP A 8 1.56 5.72 8.10
C ASP A 8 0.65 6.85 7.57
N ALA A 9 0.01 7.57 8.49
CA ALA A 9 -0.80 8.72 8.11
C ALA A 9 0.06 9.77 7.39
N SER A 10 -0.31 10.10 6.15
CA SER A 10 0.36 11.10 5.33
C SER A 10 -0.63 12.01 4.62
N GLY A 11 -0.15 13.15 4.13
CA GLY A 11 -0.95 14.03 3.29
C GLY A 11 -1.34 13.36 1.97
N ALA A 12 -0.43 12.58 1.36
CA ALA A 12 -0.71 11.82 0.14
C ALA A 12 -1.88 10.84 0.32
N LYS A 13 -1.85 10.07 1.42
CA LYS A 13 -2.93 9.14 1.78
C LYS A 13 -4.27 9.85 1.98
N ALA A 14 -4.30 10.90 2.81
CA ALA A 14 -5.53 11.63 3.09
C ALA A 14 -6.14 12.28 1.83
N ASN A 15 -5.29 12.82 0.96
CA ASN A 15 -5.72 13.41 -0.32
C ASN A 15 -6.31 12.34 -1.24
N PHE A 16 -5.65 11.18 -1.35
CA PHE A 16 -6.15 10.06 -2.14
C PHE A 16 -7.50 9.58 -1.63
N GLU A 17 -7.62 9.28 -0.33
CA GLU A 17 -8.87 8.77 0.27
C GLU A 17 -10.03 9.74 0.08
N THR A 18 -9.78 11.04 0.27
CA THR A 18 -10.78 12.09 0.05
C THR A 18 -11.25 12.11 -1.41
N ALA A 19 -10.32 12.11 -2.37
CA ALA A 19 -10.65 12.16 -3.78
C ALA A 19 -11.33 10.88 -4.27
N TYR A 20 -10.86 9.72 -3.81
CA TYR A 20 -11.37 8.41 -4.20
C TYR A 20 -12.79 8.19 -3.67
N ALA A 21 -13.04 8.53 -2.39
CA ALA A 21 -14.38 8.48 -1.81
C ALA A 21 -15.34 9.47 -2.51
N ALA A 22 -14.89 10.67 -2.85
CA ALA A 22 -15.70 11.64 -3.59
C ALA A 22 -16.09 11.15 -5.00
N ALA A 23 -15.27 10.28 -5.60
CA ALA A 23 -15.57 9.61 -6.87
C ALA A 23 -16.47 8.36 -6.71
N GLY A 24 -16.88 8.02 -5.48
CA GLY A 24 -17.67 6.83 -5.17
C GLY A 24 -16.86 5.55 -5.01
N GLY A 25 -15.53 5.66 -4.85
CA GLY A 25 -14.64 4.53 -4.63
C GLY A 25 -14.64 4.02 -3.18
N ASP A 26 -14.29 2.75 -3.01
CA ASP A 26 -14.11 2.10 -1.71
C ASP A 26 -12.65 2.14 -1.25
N THR A 27 -12.36 2.98 -0.26
CA THR A 27 -11.02 3.13 0.31
C THR A 27 -10.56 1.91 1.11
N GLU A 28 -11.46 1.00 1.48
CA GLU A 28 -11.10 -0.24 2.20
C GLU A 28 -10.72 -1.39 1.26
N GLY A 29 -10.73 -1.17 -0.06
CA GLY A 29 -10.26 -2.14 -1.03
C GLY A 29 -8.79 -2.53 -0.80
N ILE A 30 -8.51 -3.83 -0.78
CA ILE A 30 -7.24 -4.40 -0.31
C ILE A 30 -5.97 -3.98 -1.06
N TYR A 31 -6.08 -3.43 -2.27
CA TYR A 31 -4.94 -2.95 -3.07
C TYR A 31 -5.22 -1.59 -3.73
N THR A 32 -6.21 -0.86 -3.21
CA THR A 32 -6.70 0.38 -3.82
C THR A 32 -5.63 1.48 -3.78
N HIS A 33 -4.97 1.68 -2.63
CA HIS A 33 -3.90 2.67 -2.47
C HIS A 33 -2.63 2.27 -3.24
N GLU A 34 -2.26 0.99 -3.25
CA GLU A 34 -1.08 0.47 -3.93
C GLU A 34 -1.22 0.58 -5.45
N THR A 35 -2.40 0.28 -5.98
CA THR A 35 -2.68 0.44 -7.41
C THR A 35 -2.61 1.91 -7.82
N PHE A 36 -3.12 2.81 -6.98
CA PHE A 36 -3.03 4.24 -7.20
C PHE A 36 -1.57 4.69 -7.27
N ASP A 37 -0.73 4.30 -6.31
CA ASP A 37 0.69 4.65 -6.30
C ASP A 37 1.42 4.06 -7.52
N ALA A 38 1.20 2.79 -7.84
CA ALA A 38 1.85 2.13 -8.97
C ALA A 38 1.55 2.83 -10.31
N VAL A 39 0.29 3.21 -10.55
CA VAL A 39 -0.11 3.91 -11.78
C VAL A 39 0.53 5.30 -11.84
N ASN A 40 0.58 6.04 -10.73
CA ASN A 40 1.19 7.37 -10.69
C ASN A 40 2.71 7.31 -10.87
N ILE A 41 3.39 6.34 -10.25
CA ILE A 41 4.83 6.10 -10.45
C ILE A 41 5.11 5.80 -11.92
N ALA A 42 4.33 4.89 -12.53
CA ALA A 42 4.49 4.55 -13.94
C ALA A 42 4.25 5.76 -14.86
N ALA A 43 3.21 6.55 -14.60
CA ALA A 43 2.90 7.75 -15.38
C ALA A 43 4.02 8.81 -15.28
N ALA A 44 4.54 9.05 -14.08
CA ALA A 44 5.64 9.97 -13.85
C ALA A 44 6.93 9.51 -14.54
N ALA A 45 7.25 8.21 -14.48
CA ALA A 45 8.41 7.64 -15.16
C ALA A 45 8.30 7.75 -16.69
N ILE A 46 7.12 7.48 -17.25
CA ILE A 46 6.85 7.67 -18.69
C ILE A 46 7.03 9.13 -19.09
N ALA A 47 6.54 10.07 -18.27
CA ALA A 47 6.65 11.50 -18.53
C ALA A 47 8.10 12.02 -18.44
N ALA A 48 8.93 11.43 -17.57
CA ALA A 48 10.35 11.75 -17.48
C ALA A 48 11.14 11.33 -18.74
N GLY A 49 10.68 10.27 -19.43
CA GLY A 49 11.30 9.74 -20.64
C GLY A 49 12.65 9.05 -20.39
N GLY A 50 13.34 8.68 -21.46
CA GLY A 50 14.62 7.97 -21.37
C GLY A 50 14.45 6.47 -21.10
N ASP A 51 15.38 5.90 -20.34
CA ASP A 51 15.29 4.49 -19.91
C ASP A 51 14.22 4.34 -18.83
N LEU A 52 13.18 3.55 -19.12
CA LEU A 52 12.00 3.45 -18.26
C LEU A 52 12.33 2.80 -16.91
N ALA A 53 13.25 1.84 -16.88
CA ALA A 53 13.64 1.18 -15.62
C ALA A 53 14.36 2.17 -14.69
N ALA A 54 15.32 2.94 -15.22
CA ALA A 54 15.99 4.00 -14.47
C ALA A 54 15.01 5.10 -14.02
N ALA A 55 14.04 5.47 -14.86
CA ALA A 55 13.03 6.45 -14.52
C ALA A 55 12.10 5.97 -13.39
N ILE A 56 11.64 4.71 -13.43
CA ILE A 56 10.84 4.11 -12.35
C ILE A 56 11.63 4.08 -11.05
N ALA A 57 12.89 3.64 -11.07
CA ALA A 57 13.75 3.63 -9.90
C ALA A 57 13.98 5.04 -9.32
N GLY A 58 14.12 6.04 -10.20
CA GLY A 58 14.25 7.44 -9.80
C GLY A 58 12.98 8.00 -9.15
N VAL A 59 11.81 7.76 -9.75
CA VAL A 59 10.52 8.22 -9.19
C VAL A 59 10.22 7.52 -7.87
N GLY A 60 10.46 6.22 -7.80
CA GLY A 60 10.21 5.40 -6.62
C GLY A 60 11.30 5.48 -5.56
N SER A 61 12.17 6.49 -5.59
CA SER A 61 13.14 6.78 -4.52
C SER A 61 12.51 7.73 -3.50
N SER A 62 12.06 7.19 -2.37
CA SER A 62 11.35 7.93 -1.31
C SER A 62 10.04 8.58 -1.78
N TYR A 63 9.32 7.92 -2.68
CA TYR A 63 8.02 8.36 -3.17
C TYR A 63 7.00 8.38 -2.02
N ASP A 64 6.42 9.55 -1.72
CA ASP A 64 5.32 9.69 -0.75
C ASP A 64 3.99 9.34 -1.41
N GLY A 65 3.55 8.09 -1.21
CA GLY A 65 2.35 7.52 -1.81
C GLY A 65 1.17 7.40 -0.83
N ALA A 66 0.02 7.06 -1.38
CA ALA A 66 -1.20 6.78 -0.63
C ALA A 66 -1.08 5.51 0.22
N SER A 67 -0.30 4.52 -0.21
CA SER A 67 -0.04 3.27 0.51
C SER A 67 1.18 3.34 1.44
N GLY A 68 1.87 4.48 1.49
CA GLY A 68 3.06 4.72 2.31
C GLY A 68 4.23 5.24 1.49
N ASN A 69 5.42 5.29 2.11
CA ASN A 69 6.64 5.66 1.42
C ASN A 69 7.22 4.48 0.64
N HIS A 70 7.54 4.69 -0.63
CA HIS A 70 8.18 3.68 -1.48
C HIS A 70 9.63 4.07 -1.77
N THR A 71 10.52 3.14 -1.48
CA THR A 71 11.93 3.18 -1.91
C THR A 71 12.26 1.84 -2.55
N PHE A 72 12.38 1.80 -3.88
CA PHE A 72 12.77 0.59 -4.59
C PHE A 72 14.25 0.26 -4.37
N ASP A 73 14.54 -1.01 -4.14
CA ASP A 73 15.90 -1.53 -4.13
C ASP A 73 16.44 -1.76 -5.56
N SER A 74 17.65 -2.31 -5.68
CA SER A 74 18.27 -2.58 -6.98
C SER A 74 17.54 -3.63 -7.82
N ASN A 75 16.69 -4.45 -7.21
CA ASN A 75 15.87 -5.45 -7.90
C ASN A 75 14.47 -4.91 -8.22
N GLY A 76 14.14 -3.69 -7.77
CA GLY A 76 12.82 -3.09 -7.93
C GLY A 76 11.84 -3.47 -6.82
N ASP A 77 12.31 -4.13 -5.76
CA ASP A 77 11.47 -4.50 -4.62
C ASP A 77 11.31 -3.33 -3.67
N VAL A 78 10.16 -3.25 -3.01
CA VAL A 78 9.90 -2.31 -1.92
C VAL A 78 9.61 -3.10 -0.65
N LEU A 79 10.28 -2.75 0.45
CA LEU A 79 10.07 -3.43 1.73
C LEU A 79 8.62 -3.26 2.23
N GLY A 80 8.05 -2.08 1.98
CA GLY A 80 6.71 -1.69 2.39
C GLY A 80 6.54 -1.65 3.91
N THR A 81 5.30 -1.67 4.37
CA THR A 81 4.90 -1.67 5.79
C THR A 81 4.51 -3.05 6.31
N GLY A 82 4.56 -4.06 5.44
CA GLY A 82 4.19 -5.45 5.74
C GLY A 82 2.74 -5.79 5.40
N TYR A 83 2.26 -6.88 6.00
CA TYR A 83 0.91 -7.40 5.80
C TYR A 83 0.19 -7.59 7.13
N GLU A 84 -1.11 -7.37 7.13
CA GLU A 84 -2.00 -7.79 8.20
C GLU A 84 -2.50 -9.21 7.91
N VAL A 85 -2.44 -10.08 8.92
CA VAL A 85 -2.96 -11.43 8.90
C VAL A 85 -4.26 -11.44 9.70
N CYS A 86 -5.35 -11.71 8.99
CA CYS A 86 -6.71 -11.53 9.47
C CYS A 86 -7.45 -12.85 9.57
N ASP A 87 -8.35 -12.95 10.52
CA ASP A 87 -9.23 -14.08 10.73
C ASP A 87 -10.70 -13.67 10.70
N PHE A 88 -11.55 -14.68 10.49
CA PHE A 88 -12.99 -14.54 10.64
C PHE A 88 -13.38 -15.34 11.86
N ALA A 89 -14.02 -14.69 12.83
CA ALA A 89 -14.56 -15.33 14.02
C ALA A 89 -16.08 -15.33 13.95
N ILE A 90 -16.71 -16.46 14.26
CA ILE A 90 -18.18 -16.54 14.40
C ILE A 90 -18.51 -16.66 15.89
N SER A 91 -19.28 -15.72 16.42
CA SER A 91 -19.79 -15.76 17.79
C SER A 91 -21.27 -15.38 17.81
N GLY A 92 -22.11 -16.21 18.43
CA GLY A 92 -23.55 -15.94 18.56
C GLY A 92 -24.32 -15.79 17.24
N GLY A 93 -23.78 -16.27 16.11
CA GLY A 93 -24.36 -16.11 14.77
C GLY A 93 -23.93 -14.84 14.04
N THR A 94 -23.06 -14.01 14.64
CA THR A 94 -22.43 -12.86 14.00
C THR A 94 -21.03 -13.23 13.53
N ALA A 95 -20.67 -12.81 12.31
CA ALA A 95 -19.31 -12.88 11.81
C ALA A 95 -18.56 -11.59 12.15
N ASP A 96 -17.39 -11.74 12.76
CA ASP A 96 -16.43 -10.68 13.00
C ASP A 96 -15.19 -10.91 12.13
N PHE A 97 -14.55 -9.82 11.70
CA PHE A 97 -13.33 -9.85 10.92
C PHE A 97 -12.32 -8.91 11.56
N ASP A 98 -11.21 -9.48 12.04
CA ASP A 98 -10.13 -8.73 12.66
C ASP A 98 -8.78 -9.19 12.12
N CYS A 99 -7.77 -8.35 12.29
CA CYS A 99 -6.40 -8.58 11.88
C CYS A 99 -5.46 -8.53 13.08
N PRO A 100 -5.46 -9.55 13.96
CA PRO A 100 -4.73 -9.52 15.22
C PRO A 100 -3.22 -9.71 15.06
N VAL A 101 -2.75 -10.09 13.86
CA VAL A 101 -1.35 -10.40 13.58
C VAL A 101 -0.85 -9.55 12.42
N ILE A 102 0.39 -9.08 12.54
CA ILE A 102 1.13 -8.41 11.47
C ILE A 102 2.31 -9.28 11.05
N TRP A 103 2.67 -9.18 9.77
CA TRP A 103 3.92 -9.69 9.23
C TRP A 103 4.74 -8.54 8.69
N THR A 104 6.03 -8.50 9.02
CA THR A 104 7.01 -7.59 8.39
C THR A 104 8.20 -8.40 7.88
N ALA A 105 8.88 -7.89 6.85
CA ALA A 105 10.08 -8.54 6.32
C ALA A 105 11.17 -8.70 7.40
N ASP A 106 11.32 -7.72 8.28
CA ASP A 106 12.38 -7.70 9.29
C ASP A 106 12.08 -8.57 10.52
N SER A 107 10.81 -8.64 10.94
CA SER A 107 10.43 -9.27 12.22
C SER A 107 9.57 -10.53 12.08
N GLY A 108 9.13 -10.87 10.87
CA GLY A 108 8.19 -11.97 10.67
C GLY A 108 6.83 -11.68 11.30
N LEU A 109 6.17 -12.73 11.82
CA LEU A 109 4.84 -12.62 12.44
C LEU A 109 4.92 -12.11 13.88
N ALA A 110 4.08 -11.13 14.21
CA ALA A 110 3.89 -10.60 15.56
C ALA A 110 2.43 -10.20 15.80
N ASN A 111 1.99 -10.16 17.05
CA ASN A 111 0.67 -9.60 17.38
C ASN A 111 0.67 -8.09 17.08
N LYS A 112 -0.47 -7.59 16.60
CA LYS A 112 -0.71 -6.18 16.30
C LYS A 112 -0.82 -5.32 17.56
#